data_AF-A0A7I7JRW1-F1
#
_entry.id   AF-A0A7I7JRW1-F1
#
_cell.length_a   1.000
_cell.length_b   1.000
_cell.length_c   1.000
_cell.angle_alpha   90.00
_cell.angle_beta   90.00
_cell.angle_gamma   90.00
#
_symmetry.space_group_name_H-M   'P 1'
#
loop_
_entity.id
_entity.type
_entity.pdbx_description
1 polymer ?
#
loop_
_entity_poly.entity_id
_entity_poly.type
_entity_poly.pdbx_seq_one_letter_code
_entity_poly.pdbx_strand_id
1 'polypeptide(L)'
;MRVSGAPGLRRHDSLDRVKVPRRCCRPGCPHYAVATLTFVYSDSTAVVGPLATAAEPHSWDLCFSHAGRITAPRGWELVRHPGPWVSPEEDDLIALAEAVREGQSGQAAPANGWYPQAGPADTGSRGASSGTPGGGVLAPPGPPGKSNGRRRGHLRVLPDPSD
;
A
#
# COMPACT_ATOMS: atom_id res chain seq x y z
N MET A 1 -20.58 48.89 24.93
CA MET A 1 -19.77 48.35 23.81
C MET A 1 -19.90 46.84 23.80
N ARG A 2 -20.57 46.26 22.79
CA ARG A 2 -20.74 44.80 22.67
C ARG A 2 -19.95 44.37 21.44
N VAL A 3 -18.89 43.58 21.64
CA VAL A 3 -18.04 43.06 20.56
C VAL A 3 -18.55 41.66 20.24
N SER A 4 -19.45 41.54 19.26
CA SER A 4 -19.85 40.23 18.74
C SER A 4 -18.81 39.78 17.72
N GLY A 5 -17.81 39.04 18.17
CA GLY A 5 -16.92 38.30 17.28
C GLY A 5 -17.66 37.11 16.68
N ALA A 6 -17.90 37.14 15.36
CA ALA A 6 -18.44 35.99 14.64
C ALA A 6 -17.40 34.84 14.67
N PRO A 7 -17.77 33.60 15.03
CA PRO A 7 -16.87 32.47 14.90
C PRO A 7 -16.69 32.17 13.41
N GLY A 8 -15.49 32.45 12.89
CA GLY A 8 -15.12 32.06 11.53
C GLY A 8 -15.26 30.55 11.38
N LEU A 9 -16.11 30.11 10.45
CA LEU A 9 -16.18 28.72 10.02
C LEU A 9 -14.79 28.28 9.57
N ARG A 10 -14.16 27.41 10.36
CA ARG A 10 -12.92 26.74 9.96
C ARG A 10 -13.25 25.95 8.70
N ARG A 11 -12.61 26.28 7.58
CA ARG A 11 -12.64 25.44 6.38
C ARG A 11 -11.94 24.13 6.76
N HIS A 12 -12.71 23.09 7.00
CA HIS A 12 -12.14 21.75 7.04
C HIS A 12 -11.75 21.39 5.61
N ASP A 13 -10.49 21.03 5.39
CA ASP A 13 -10.07 20.39 4.15
C ASP A 13 -10.92 19.12 3.98
N SER A 14 -11.72 19.07 2.92
CA SER A 14 -12.51 17.89 2.57
C SER A 14 -11.57 16.84 2.01
N LEU A 15 -11.28 15.82 2.82
CA LEU A 15 -10.50 14.65 2.42
C LEU A 15 -11.32 13.68 1.54
N ASP A 16 -12.56 14.03 1.19
CA ASP A 16 -13.45 13.18 0.40
C ASP A 16 -12.96 12.97 -1.05
N ARG A 17 -12.07 13.83 -1.55
CA ARG A 17 -11.41 13.64 -2.86
C ARG A 17 -10.13 12.80 -2.79
N VAL A 18 -9.65 12.42 -1.61
CA VAL A 18 -8.45 11.59 -1.49
C VAL A 18 -8.83 10.14 -1.75
N LYS A 19 -8.26 9.55 -2.82
CA LYS A 19 -8.38 8.12 -3.10
C LYS A 19 -7.58 7.35 -2.04
N VAL A 20 -8.25 6.90 -0.99
CA VAL A 20 -7.61 6.08 0.05
C VAL A 20 -7.20 4.73 -0.57
N PRO A 21 -5.93 4.30 -0.46
CA PRO A 21 -5.49 3.03 -1.01
C PRO A 21 -6.22 1.85 -0.35
N ARG A 22 -6.68 0.90 -1.18
CA ARG A 22 -7.46 -0.25 -0.74
C ARG A 22 -6.57 -1.18 0.10
N ARG A 23 -7.14 -1.76 1.16
CA ARG A 23 -6.45 -2.71 2.03
C ARG A 23 -6.67 -4.14 1.58
N CYS A 24 -5.72 -5.02 1.89
CA CYS A 24 -5.91 -6.44 1.68
C CYS A 24 -7.11 -6.96 2.50
N CYS A 25 -7.95 -7.78 1.87
CA CYS A 25 -9.14 -8.36 2.51
C CYS A 25 -8.82 -9.45 3.55
N ARG A 26 -7.55 -9.87 3.65
CA ARG A 26 -7.17 -10.95 4.58
C ARG A 26 -7.21 -10.43 6.03
N PRO A 27 -7.93 -11.12 6.94
CA PRO A 27 -8.03 -10.70 8.34
C PRO A 27 -6.64 -10.52 8.98
N GLY A 28 -6.42 -9.37 9.62
CA GLY A 28 -5.15 -9.05 10.29
C GLY A 28 -4.01 -8.65 9.35
N CYS A 29 -4.22 -8.57 8.04
CA CYS A 29 -3.21 -8.04 7.13
C CYS A 29 -3.21 -6.51 7.12
N PRO A 30 -2.11 -5.83 7.50
CA PRO A 30 -2.05 -4.37 7.46
C PRO A 30 -1.69 -3.81 6.08
N HIS A 31 -1.34 -4.68 5.11
CA HIS A 31 -0.76 -4.27 3.83
C HIS A 31 -1.83 -3.78 2.85
N TYR A 32 -1.42 -2.84 2.00
CA TYR A 32 -2.21 -2.37 0.87
C TYR A 32 -2.36 -3.44 -0.20
N ALA A 33 -3.51 -3.41 -0.87
CA ALA A 33 -3.78 -4.30 -1.98
C ALA A 33 -3.09 -3.82 -3.25
N VAL A 34 -2.61 -4.78 -4.05
CA VAL A 34 -1.94 -4.54 -5.35
C VAL A 34 -2.51 -5.45 -6.45
N ALA A 35 -3.33 -6.42 -6.08
CA ALA A 35 -4.00 -7.34 -6.99
C ALA A 35 -5.45 -7.52 -6.57
N THR A 36 -6.30 -7.86 -7.53
CA THR A 36 -7.69 -8.22 -7.30
C THR A 36 -7.91 -9.66 -7.76
N LEU A 37 -8.51 -10.46 -6.89
CA LEU A 37 -8.94 -11.83 -7.15
C LEU A 37 -10.43 -11.81 -7.52
N THR A 38 -10.79 -12.53 -8.58
CA THR A 38 -12.17 -12.80 -8.97
C THR A 38 -12.37 -14.30 -9.19
N PHE A 39 -13.61 -14.77 -8.95
CA PHE A 39 -14.00 -16.15 -9.22
C PHE A 39 -15.04 -16.17 -10.32
N VAL A 40 -14.78 -16.92 -11.39
CA VAL A 40 -15.73 -17.18 -12.46
C VAL A 40 -16.25 -18.60 -12.29
N TYR A 41 -17.43 -18.71 -11.69
CA TYR A 41 -17.99 -20.00 -11.27
C TYR A 41 -18.38 -20.91 -12.44
N SER A 42 -18.88 -20.34 -13.54
CA SER A 42 -19.24 -21.11 -14.74
C SER A 42 -18.06 -21.89 -15.30
N ASP A 43 -16.88 -21.27 -15.22
CA ASP A 43 -15.66 -21.78 -15.85
C ASP A 43 -14.77 -22.49 -14.82
N SER A 44 -15.19 -22.51 -13.54
CA SER A 44 -14.38 -23.00 -12.43
C SER A 44 -12.99 -22.37 -12.41
N THR A 45 -12.91 -21.05 -12.61
CA THR A 45 -11.63 -20.33 -12.66
C THR A 45 -11.52 -19.27 -11.59
N ALA A 46 -10.31 -19.14 -11.04
CA ALA A 46 -9.91 -18.07 -10.14
C ALA A 46 -8.88 -17.21 -10.86
N VAL A 47 -9.16 -15.91 -11.03
CA VAL A 47 -8.29 -15.00 -11.75
C VAL A 47 -7.69 -14.02 -10.76
N VAL A 48 -6.36 -13.96 -10.70
CA VAL A 48 -5.61 -12.94 -9.97
C VAL A 48 -5.07 -11.95 -10.99
N GLY A 49 -5.68 -10.76 -11.02
CA GLY A 49 -5.34 -9.67 -11.92
C GLY A 49 -4.81 -8.43 -11.18
N PRO A 50 -4.38 -7.39 -11.94
CA PRO A 50 -3.98 -6.12 -11.36
C PRO A 50 -5.07 -5.55 -10.46
N LEU A 51 -4.70 -4.68 -9.53
CA LEU A 51 -5.67 -4.03 -8.64
C LEU A 51 -6.73 -3.31 -9.48
N ALA A 52 -8.00 -3.73 -9.37
CA ALA A 52 -9.11 -3.11 -10.10
C ALA A 52 -9.18 -1.59 -9.84
N THR A 53 -9.63 -0.82 -10.83
CA THR A 53 -9.73 0.64 -10.72
C THR A 53 -10.81 1.06 -9.72
N ALA A 54 -11.89 0.28 -9.65
CA ALA A 54 -13.00 0.43 -8.72
C ALA A 54 -13.14 -0.80 -7.81
N ALA A 55 -13.75 -0.60 -6.65
CA ALA A 55 -14.07 -1.69 -5.73
C ALA A 55 -15.36 -2.37 -6.19
N GLU A 56 -15.29 -3.65 -6.54
CA GLU A 56 -16.44 -4.44 -6.94
C GLU A 56 -16.90 -5.38 -5.80
N PRO A 57 -18.22 -5.57 -5.59
CA PRO A 57 -18.74 -6.40 -4.50
C PRO A 57 -18.31 -7.87 -4.52
N HIS A 58 -17.96 -8.40 -5.70
CA HIS A 58 -17.60 -9.81 -5.91
C HIS A 58 -16.09 -10.01 -6.17
N SER A 59 -15.29 -9.03 -5.76
CA SER A 59 -13.85 -9.03 -5.95
C SER A 59 -13.13 -9.00 -4.59
N TRP A 60 -11.95 -9.62 -4.52
CA TRP A 60 -11.14 -9.65 -3.31
C TRP A 60 -9.79 -9.00 -3.55
N ASP A 61 -9.52 -7.94 -2.81
CA ASP A 61 -8.27 -7.20 -2.89
C ASP A 61 -7.16 -7.86 -2.06
N LEU A 62 -6.02 -8.15 -2.69
CA LEU A 62 -4.91 -8.89 -2.10
C LEU A 62 -3.62 -8.06 -2.14
N CYS A 63 -2.84 -8.09 -1.05
CA CYS A 63 -1.47 -7.58 -1.07
C CYS A 63 -0.54 -8.54 -1.84
N PHE A 64 0.67 -8.09 -2.17
CA PHE A 64 1.65 -8.87 -2.92
C PHE A 64 1.86 -10.29 -2.37
N SER A 65 2.04 -10.41 -1.05
CA SER A 65 2.26 -11.69 -0.38
C SER A 65 1.04 -12.62 -0.48
N HIS A 66 -0.17 -12.10 -0.26
CA HIS A 66 -1.39 -12.91 -0.33
C HIS A 66 -1.78 -13.27 -1.75
N ALA A 67 -1.57 -12.37 -2.70
CA ALA A 67 -1.72 -12.66 -4.11
C ALA A 67 -0.80 -13.81 -4.51
N GLY A 68 0.47 -13.81 -4.08
CA GLY A 68 1.41 -14.89 -4.37
C GLY A 68 1.07 -16.24 -3.73
N ARG A 69 0.47 -16.25 -2.53
CA ARG A 69 0.18 -17.48 -1.77
C ARG A 69 -1.20 -18.09 -2.03
N ILE A 70 -2.11 -17.34 -2.64
CA ILE A 70 -3.47 -17.83 -2.85
C ILE A 70 -3.49 -19.05 -3.77
N THR A 71 -4.39 -19.98 -3.47
CA THR A 71 -4.61 -21.20 -4.24
C THR A 71 -6.08 -21.25 -4.65
N ALA A 72 -6.35 -21.74 -5.86
CA ALA A 72 -7.72 -21.96 -6.30
C ALA A 72 -8.37 -23.14 -5.53
N PRO A 73 -9.71 -23.22 -5.50
CA PRO A 73 -10.44 -24.40 -5.05
C PRO A 73 -10.01 -25.67 -5.81
N ARG A 74 -10.34 -26.84 -5.27
CA ARG A 74 -10.00 -28.12 -5.93
C ARG A 74 -10.75 -28.24 -7.26
N GLY A 75 -10.03 -28.63 -8.30
CA GLY A 75 -10.58 -28.75 -9.65
C GLY A 75 -10.80 -27.42 -10.37
N TRP A 76 -10.39 -26.30 -9.78
CA TRP A 76 -10.45 -24.98 -10.41
C TRP A 76 -9.09 -24.60 -11.01
N GLU A 77 -9.14 -23.85 -12.11
CA GLU A 77 -7.96 -23.26 -12.72
C GLU A 77 -7.59 -21.94 -12.03
N LEU A 78 -6.30 -21.72 -11.74
CA LEU A 78 -5.79 -20.45 -11.22
C LEU A 78 -5.04 -19.71 -12.32
N VAL A 79 -5.62 -18.63 -12.82
CA VAL A 79 -5.02 -17.76 -13.83
C VAL A 79 -4.41 -16.55 -13.14
N ARG A 80 -3.14 -16.25 -13.45
CA ARG A 80 -2.42 -15.09 -12.91
C ARG A 80 -2.00 -14.20 -14.05
N HIS A 81 -2.26 -12.89 -13.93
CA HIS A 81 -1.79 -11.94 -14.90
C HIS A 81 -0.24 -11.96 -14.97
N PRO A 82 0.35 -12.15 -16.17
CA PRO A 82 1.80 -12.10 -16.33
C PRO A 82 2.27 -10.65 -16.27
N GLY A 83 2.94 -10.27 -15.18
CA GLY A 83 3.54 -8.95 -15.07
C GLY A 83 3.84 -8.58 -13.62
N PRO A 84 4.86 -7.73 -13.37
CA PRO A 84 5.05 -7.14 -12.06
C PRO A 84 3.82 -6.30 -11.71
N TRP A 85 3.31 -6.45 -10.48
CA TRP A 85 2.17 -5.68 -9.94
C TRP A 85 2.53 -4.20 -9.66
N VAL A 86 3.46 -3.64 -10.44
CA VAL A 86 3.92 -2.26 -10.31
C VAL A 86 2.78 -1.35 -10.71
N SER A 87 2.54 -0.35 -9.88
CA SER A 87 1.65 0.75 -10.20
C SER A 87 2.21 1.46 -11.45
N PRO A 88 1.38 1.94 -12.38
CA PRO A 88 1.81 2.72 -13.55
C PRO A 88 2.69 3.95 -13.21
N GLU A 89 2.78 4.30 -11.93
CA GLU A 89 3.62 5.38 -11.42
C GLU A 89 5.11 5.23 -11.78
N GLU A 90 5.67 4.04 -11.93
CA GLU A 90 7.10 3.91 -12.29
C GLU A 90 7.35 4.40 -13.73
N ASP A 91 6.47 4.03 -14.66
CA ASP A 91 6.52 4.49 -16.06
C ASP A 91 6.20 6.00 -16.14
N ASP A 92 5.25 6.49 -15.35
CA ASP A 92 4.94 7.91 -15.25
C ASP A 92 6.11 8.72 -14.65
N LEU A 93 6.85 8.17 -13.68
CA LEU A 93 8.03 8.80 -13.10
C LEU A 93 9.18 8.89 -14.11
N ILE A 94 9.35 7.87 -14.94
CA ILE A 94 10.30 7.88 -16.06
C ILE A 94 9.88 8.93 -17.10
N ALA A 95 8.60 8.95 -17.50
CA ALA A 95 8.07 9.92 -18.46
C ALA A 95 8.20 11.37 -17.95
N LEU A 96 7.95 11.62 -16.66
CA LEU A 96 8.17 12.91 -16.02
C LEU A 96 9.65 13.29 -16.00
N ALA A 97 10.55 12.34 -15.72
CA ALA A 97 11.99 12.59 -15.73
C ALA A 97 12.51 12.96 -17.13
N GLU A 98 11.95 12.37 -18.18
CA GLU A 98 12.26 12.71 -19.58
C GLU A 98 11.69 14.09 -19.95
N ALA A 99 10.42 14.35 -19.66
CA ALA A 99 9.78 15.64 -19.92
C ALA A 99 10.51 16.82 -19.24
N VAL A 100 10.99 16.62 -18.01
CA VAL A 100 11.78 17.62 -17.27
C VAL A 100 13.13 17.89 -17.95
N ARG A 101 13.77 16.85 -18.50
CA ARG A 101 15.05 16.96 -19.21
C ARG A 101 14.90 17.76 -20.50
N GLU A 102 13.84 17.50 -21.27
CA GLU A 102 13.53 18.25 -22.49
C GLU A 102 13.16 19.72 -22.19
N GLY A 103 12.39 19.95 -21.13
CA GLY A 103 11.99 21.29 -20.69
C GLY A 103 13.15 22.18 -20.22
N GLN A 104 14.20 21.59 -19.63
CA GLN A 104 15.39 22.31 -19.20
C GLN A 104 16.32 22.71 -20.35
N SER A 105 16.36 21.92 -21.44
CA SER A 105 17.15 22.26 -22.64
C SER A 105 16.54 23.39 -23.50
N GLY A 106 15.26 23.71 -23.31
CA GLY A 106 14.54 24.74 -24.08
C GLY A 106 14.39 26.11 -23.39
N GLN A 107 14.77 26.24 -22.12
CA GLN A 107 14.71 27.50 -21.37
C GLN A 107 16.01 28.27 -21.50
N ALA A 108 16.14 29.07 -22.55
CA ALA A 108 16.87 30.33 -22.43
C ALA A 108 16.16 31.15 -21.35
N ALA A 109 16.89 31.48 -20.27
CA ALA A 109 16.35 32.16 -19.09
C ALA A 109 15.48 33.38 -19.46
N PRO A 110 14.26 33.54 -18.91
CA PRO A 110 13.64 34.85 -18.93
C PRO A 110 14.49 35.77 -18.05
N ALA A 111 15.03 36.82 -18.67
CA ALA A 111 15.72 37.90 -18.00
C ALA A 111 14.73 38.69 -17.14
N ASN A 112 14.34 38.15 -15.98
CA ASN A 112 13.75 38.89 -14.86
C ASN A 112 13.82 38.07 -13.55
N GLY A 113 14.97 38.20 -12.88
CA GLY A 113 15.07 38.49 -11.44
C GLY A 113 14.46 37.53 -10.41
N TRP A 114 15.20 36.47 -10.08
CA TRP A 114 15.49 36.10 -8.68
C TRP A 114 16.71 35.18 -8.64
N TYR A 115 17.83 35.68 -8.15
CA TYR A 115 19.04 34.89 -7.88
C TYR A 115 19.13 34.67 -6.36
N PRO A 116 19.23 33.42 -5.86
CA PRO A 116 19.70 33.22 -4.50
C PRO A 116 21.17 33.65 -4.46
N GLN A 117 21.45 34.68 -3.68
CA GLN A 117 22.78 35.26 -3.54
C GLN A 117 23.73 34.27 -2.85
N ALA A 118 24.57 33.60 -3.63
CA ALA A 118 25.74 32.90 -3.11
C ALA A 118 26.83 33.94 -2.76
N GLY A 119 26.99 34.23 -1.47
CA GLY A 119 28.14 34.99 -0.96
C GLY A 119 29.41 34.13 -0.95
N PRO A 120 30.59 34.69 -1.28
CA PRO A 120 31.85 33.93 -1.32
C PRO A 120 32.58 33.90 0.03
N ALA A 121 33.18 32.74 0.33
CA ALA A 121 34.04 32.38 1.48
C ALA A 121 33.31 32.39 2.85
N ASP A 122 33.34 31.30 3.63
CA ASP A 122 34.52 30.93 4.41
C ASP A 122 34.82 29.42 4.45
N THR A 123 36.09 29.12 4.26
CA THR A 123 36.76 27.85 4.55
C THR A 123 36.58 27.42 6.01
N GLY A 124 36.00 26.23 6.21
CA GLY A 124 35.92 25.55 7.49
C GLY A 124 36.03 24.04 7.32
N SER A 125 37.23 23.55 7.03
CA SER A 125 37.58 22.14 7.22
C SER A 125 37.52 21.80 8.71
N ARG A 126 36.73 20.79 9.11
CA ARG A 126 37.00 19.83 10.20
C ARG A 126 35.82 18.87 10.41
N GLY A 127 36.12 17.57 10.36
CA GLY A 127 35.48 16.59 11.23
C GLY A 127 34.56 15.56 10.57
N ALA A 128 35.16 14.52 10.01
CA ALA A 128 34.52 13.22 9.86
C ALA A 128 34.44 12.50 11.21
N SER A 129 33.27 11.97 11.54
CA SER A 129 33.10 10.76 12.40
C SER A 129 31.62 10.35 12.32
N SER A 130 31.23 9.37 11.50
CA SER A 130 31.10 7.94 11.86
C SER A 130 30.71 7.70 13.33
N GLY A 131 29.49 7.19 13.55
CA GLY A 131 28.96 6.96 14.90
C GLY A 131 27.67 6.15 14.97
N THR A 132 27.67 4.93 14.42
CA THR A 132 26.86 3.80 14.94
C THR A 132 27.85 2.64 15.02
N PRO A 133 28.09 1.97 16.19
CA PRO A 133 27.07 1.09 16.77
C PRO A 133 27.13 0.86 18.30
N GLY A 134 26.05 0.32 18.84
CA GLY A 134 25.96 -0.39 20.13
C GLY A 134 24.51 -0.83 20.31
N GLY A 135 24.12 -2.12 20.29
CA GLY A 135 24.72 -3.25 21.01
C GLY A 135 24.40 -3.06 22.49
N GLY A 136 23.53 -3.80 23.17
CA GLY A 136 22.76 -5.02 22.91
C GLY A 136 22.42 -5.58 24.30
N VAL A 137 21.22 -6.09 24.54
CA VAL A 137 20.96 -7.02 25.65
C VAL A 137 20.02 -8.13 25.18
N LEU A 138 20.52 -9.35 25.28
CA LEU A 138 19.85 -10.61 24.97
C LEU A 138 18.97 -11.02 26.16
N ALA A 139 17.86 -11.71 25.87
CA ALA A 139 17.30 -12.73 26.75
C ALA A 139 16.59 -13.82 25.93
N PRO A 140 17.02 -15.10 26.00
CA PRO A 140 16.32 -16.24 25.41
C PRO A 140 15.51 -17.00 26.52
N PRO A 141 14.93 -18.20 26.28
CA PRO A 141 13.50 -18.43 26.21
C PRO A 141 12.91 -19.21 27.42
N GLY A 142 11.61 -19.06 27.68
CA GLY A 142 10.86 -19.83 28.69
C GLY A 142 9.74 -20.70 28.10
N PRO A 143 9.39 -21.84 28.73
CA PRO A 143 8.85 -23.05 28.06
C PRO A 143 7.31 -23.11 27.95
N PRO A 144 6.74 -24.14 27.25
CA PRO A 144 5.38 -24.09 26.73
C PRO A 144 4.31 -24.51 27.74
N GLY A 145 3.28 -23.67 27.88
CA GLY A 145 2.02 -24.04 28.52
C GLY A 145 1.21 -24.97 27.62
N LYS A 146 1.21 -26.26 27.94
CA LYS A 146 0.24 -27.22 27.39
C LYS A 146 -1.13 -26.92 28.00
N SER A 147 -2.10 -26.52 27.18
CA SER A 147 -3.51 -26.74 27.48
C SER A 147 -4.12 -27.63 26.40
N ASN A 148 -4.08 -28.94 26.66
CA ASN A 148 -5.04 -29.86 26.06
C ASN A 148 -6.42 -29.48 26.60
N GLY A 149 -7.25 -28.88 25.75
CA GLY A 149 -8.53 -28.29 26.15
C GLY A 149 -9.56 -28.31 25.02
N ARG A 150 -9.91 -29.52 24.61
CA ARG A 150 -10.98 -29.88 23.68
C ARG A 150 -12.33 -29.24 24.03
N ARG A 151 -12.66 -28.01 23.58
CA ARG A 151 -14.05 -27.48 23.51
C ARG A 151 -14.20 -26.33 22.50
N ARG A 152 -14.61 -26.65 21.26
CA ARG A 152 -15.46 -25.76 20.45
C ARG A 152 -16.60 -26.58 19.86
N GLY A 153 -17.48 -27.03 20.74
CA GLY A 153 -18.75 -27.68 20.40
C GLY A 153 -19.82 -26.64 20.10
N HIS A 154 -19.89 -26.18 18.86
CA HIS A 154 -21.07 -25.48 18.34
C HIS A 154 -21.41 -25.84 16.88
N LEU A 155 -20.58 -26.65 16.21
CA LEU A 155 -20.91 -27.18 14.90
C LEU A 155 -21.67 -28.50 15.09
N ARG A 156 -22.95 -28.51 14.74
CA ARG A 156 -23.73 -29.75 14.60
C ARG A 156 -23.89 -30.02 13.11
N VAL A 157 -23.42 -31.18 12.67
CA VAL A 157 -23.70 -31.68 11.32
C VAL A 157 -25.16 -32.16 11.34
N LEU A 158 -26.03 -31.51 10.58
CA LEU A 158 -27.37 -32.01 10.30
C LEU A 158 -27.23 -33.17 9.30
N PRO A 159 -27.77 -34.37 9.56
CA PRO A 159 -27.87 -35.39 8.54
C PRO A 159 -28.82 -34.94 7.43
N ASP A 160 -28.48 -35.26 6.18
CA ASP A 160 -29.31 -34.95 5.02
C ASP A 160 -30.70 -35.60 5.16
N PRO A 161 -31.78 -34.90 4.75
CA PRO A 161 -33.10 -35.51 4.72
C PRO A 161 -33.10 -36.64 3.68
N SER A 162 -33.58 -37.82 4.09
CA SER A 162 -33.88 -38.88 3.14
C SER A 162 -35.16 -38.52 2.37
N ASP A 163 -35.13 -38.78 1.07
CA ASP A 163 -36.14 -38.58 0.02
C ASP A 163 -37.61 -38.72 0.48
#